data_AF-A0AAX4KH46-F1
#
_entry.id   AF-A0AAX4KH46-F1
#
_cell.length_a   1.000
_cell.length_b   1.000
_cell.length_c   1.000
_cell.angle_alpha   90.00
_cell.angle_beta   90.00
_cell.angle_gamma   90.00
#
_symmetry.space_group_name_H-M   'P 1'
#
loop_
_entity.id
_entity.type
_entity.pdbx_description
1 polymer ?
#
loop_
_entity_poly.entity_id
_entity_poly.type
_entity_poly.pdbx_seq_one_letter_code
_entity_poly.pdbx_strand_id
1 'polypeptide(L)'
;MFFHYPNYAQEALDSFTDTKGEFTLGQQCSYRFPFTLDRENYTYPVLVVTGENDCVFCSANCYITSLDSPATQLDTTKVLFPSVNNFQTVVINDTAHGINFHRTAKEAYERIFEFVDALGLGISE
;
A
#
# COMPACT_ATOMS: atom_id res chain seq x y z
N MET A 1 1.05 -6.69 13.20
CA MET A 1 1.43 -5.45 12.47
C MET A 1 1.68 -5.75 10.99
N PHE A 2 2.67 -6.61 10.68
CA PHE A 2 2.99 -7.00 9.29
C PHE A 2 2.14 -8.13 8.71
N PHE A 3 1.51 -8.95 9.56
CA PHE A 3 0.78 -10.15 9.18
C PHE A 3 -0.65 -10.14 9.74
N HIS A 4 -1.60 -10.71 9.01
CA HIS A 4 -2.99 -10.94 9.42
C HIS A 4 -3.38 -12.41 9.26
N TYR A 5 -3.72 -13.07 10.38
CA TYR A 5 -4.15 -14.47 10.38
C TYR A 5 -5.62 -14.57 9.92
N PRO A 6 -6.02 -15.58 9.12
CA PRO A 6 -5.25 -16.76 8.69
C PRO A 6 -4.49 -16.59 7.36
N ASN A 7 -4.38 -15.38 6.82
CA ASN A 7 -4.11 -15.13 5.41
C ASN A 7 -2.62 -15.06 5.01
N TYR A 8 -1.76 -15.75 5.76
CA TYR A 8 -0.37 -16.03 5.41
C TYR A 8 -0.01 -17.49 5.65
N ALA A 9 1.03 -17.98 4.99
CA ALA A 9 1.58 -19.32 5.23
C ALA A 9 2.61 -19.27 6.36
N GLN A 10 2.72 -20.34 7.16
CA GLN A 10 3.67 -20.36 8.28
C GLN A 10 5.10 -20.19 7.78
N GLU A 11 5.41 -20.77 6.62
CA GLU A 11 6.70 -20.68 5.95
C GLU A 11 7.06 -19.24 5.58
N ALA A 12 6.06 -18.40 5.24
CA ALA A 12 6.28 -16.98 4.96
C ALA A 12 6.60 -16.20 6.23
N LEU A 13 5.95 -16.53 7.35
CA LEU A 13 6.23 -15.93 8.66
C LEU A 13 7.61 -16.36 9.18
N ASP A 14 7.97 -17.63 9.01
CA ASP A 14 9.27 -18.18 9.40
C ASP A 14 10.37 -17.50 8.57
N SER A 15 10.21 -17.48 7.25
CA SER A 15 11.15 -16.79 6.35
C SER A 15 11.33 -15.31 6.71
N PHE A 16 10.24 -14.58 6.97
CA PHE A 16 10.32 -13.20 7.45
C PHE A 16 11.05 -13.11 8.80
N THR A 17 10.79 -14.03 9.72
CA THR A 17 11.40 -14.02 11.05
C THR A 17 12.91 -14.26 10.99
N ASP A 18 13.34 -15.14 10.09
CA ASP A 18 14.75 -15.50 9.89
C ASP A 18 15.53 -14.46 9.08
N THR A 19 14.84 -13.67 8.25
CA THR A 19 15.50 -12.73 7.32
C THR A 19 15.23 -11.25 7.62
N LYS A 20 14.34 -10.93 8.57
CA LYS A 20 14.06 -9.53 8.94
C LYS A 20 15.33 -8.83 9.42
N GLY A 21 15.55 -7.62 8.91
CA GLY A 21 16.57 -6.71 9.42
C GLY A 21 16.05 -5.85 10.57
N GLU A 22 16.96 -5.10 11.19
CA GLU A 22 16.62 -4.11 12.19
C GLU A 22 15.91 -2.90 11.55
N PHE A 23 14.84 -2.45 12.20
CA PHE A 23 14.16 -1.19 11.88
C PHE A 23 14.35 -0.22 13.04
N THR A 24 15.29 0.70 12.91
CA THR A 24 15.65 1.63 13.99
C THR A 24 14.59 2.71 14.18
N LEU A 25 14.45 3.22 15.41
CA LEU A 25 13.57 4.36 15.68
C LEU A 25 13.94 5.60 14.86
N GLY A 26 15.24 5.77 14.54
CA GLY A 26 15.70 6.83 13.63
C GLY A 26 15.09 6.72 12.23
N GLN A 27 15.07 5.51 11.65
CA GLN A 27 14.41 5.25 10.37
C GLN A 27 12.91 5.50 10.44
N GLN A 28 12.26 5.10 11.53
CA GLN A 28 10.84 5.38 11.74
C GLN A 28 10.55 6.89 11.80
N CYS A 29 11.37 7.67 12.52
CA CYS A 29 11.23 9.12 12.60
C CYS A 29 11.48 9.80 11.24
N SER A 30 12.41 9.28 10.45
CA SER A 30 12.68 9.77 9.09
C SER A 30 11.54 9.51 8.10
N TYR A 31 10.61 8.59 8.38
CA TYR A 31 9.41 8.38 7.56
C TYR A 31 8.54 9.64 7.42
N ARG A 32 8.61 10.58 8.39
CA ARG A 32 7.90 11.87 8.30
C ARG A 32 8.45 12.75 7.17
N PHE A 33 9.73 12.61 6.82
CA PHE A 33 10.41 13.50 5.87
C PHE A 33 9.82 13.45 4.46
N PRO A 34 9.54 12.27 3.85
CA PRO A 34 8.83 12.21 2.58
C PRO A 34 7.53 13.03 2.53
N PHE A 35 6.81 13.19 3.64
CA PHE A 35 5.58 14.00 3.67
C PHE A 35 5.81 15.50 3.56
N THR A 36 7.04 15.97 3.77
CA THR A 36 7.39 17.39 3.59
C THR A 36 7.89 17.70 2.18
N LEU A 37 8.02 16.69 1.32
CA LEU A 37 8.44 16.89 -0.06
C LEU A 37 7.30 17.47 -0.88
N ASP A 38 7.60 18.51 -1.65
CA ASP A 38 6.68 19.08 -2.61
C ASP A 38 6.54 18.16 -3.83
N ARG A 39 5.29 17.95 -4.23
CA ARG A 39 4.86 17.11 -5.36
C ARG A 39 3.80 17.83 -6.20
N GLU A 40 3.65 19.15 -6.04
CA GLU A 40 2.68 19.95 -6.80
C GLU A 40 2.87 19.79 -8.30
N ASN A 41 4.09 19.55 -8.77
CA ASN A 41 4.39 19.40 -10.21
C ASN A 41 4.44 17.94 -10.69
N TYR A 42 4.15 16.95 -9.84
CA TYR A 42 4.08 15.56 -10.28
C TYR A 42 2.74 15.31 -10.98
N THR A 43 2.78 14.95 -12.27
CA THR A 43 1.60 14.83 -13.13
C THR A 43 1.36 13.42 -13.67
N TYR A 44 2.28 12.49 -13.41
CA TYR A 44 2.16 11.11 -13.88
C TYR A 44 1.12 10.33 -13.06
N PRO A 45 0.56 9.24 -13.60
CA PRO A 45 -0.38 8.39 -12.88
C PRO A 45 0.18 7.87 -11.54
N VAL A 46 -0.68 7.74 -10.54
CA VAL A 46 -0.34 7.19 -9.22
C VAL A 46 -1.34 6.12 -8.83
N LEU A 47 -0.84 4.97 -8.41
CA LEU A 47 -1.59 3.94 -7.73
C LEU A 47 -1.04 3.78 -6.31
N VAL A 48 -1.92 3.85 -5.32
CA VAL A 48 -1.60 3.56 -3.91
C VAL A 48 -2.28 2.25 -3.53
N VAL A 49 -1.48 1.25 -3.16
CA VAL A 49 -1.99 -0.08 -2.75
C VAL A 49 -1.61 -0.34 -1.30
N THR A 50 -2.55 -0.83 -0.49
CA THR A 50 -2.25 -1.40 0.82
C THR A 50 -3.13 -2.59 1.15
N GLY A 51 -2.81 -3.31 2.23
CA GLY A 51 -3.69 -4.32 2.81
C GLY A 51 -4.70 -3.71 3.80
N GLU A 52 -5.92 -4.26 3.82
CA GLU A 52 -7.03 -3.85 4.70
C GLU A 52 -6.64 -3.71 6.17
N ASN A 53 -5.76 -4.58 6.66
CA ASN A 53 -5.33 -4.64 8.06
C ASN A 53 -3.90 -4.11 8.26
N ASP A 54 -3.46 -3.15 7.44
CA ASP A 54 -2.18 -2.48 7.63
C ASP A 54 -2.15 -1.69 8.96
N CYS A 55 -1.48 -2.26 9.95
CA CYS A 55 -1.33 -1.65 11.26
C CYS A 55 -0.38 -0.45 11.28
N VAL A 56 0.55 -0.36 10.32
CA VAL A 56 1.57 0.70 10.26
C VAL A 56 0.97 2.01 9.78
N PHE A 57 0.11 1.96 8.76
CA PHE A 57 -0.42 3.17 8.13
C PHE A 57 -1.90 3.43 8.40
N CYS A 58 -2.70 2.40 8.68
CA CYS A 58 -4.14 2.57 8.92
C CYS A 58 -4.62 1.94 10.22
N SER A 59 -3.72 1.67 11.18
CA SER A 59 -4.08 1.11 12.50
C SER A 59 -4.93 -0.16 12.42
N ALA A 60 -4.67 -0.99 11.40
CA ALA A 60 -5.29 -2.29 11.14
C ALA A 60 -6.74 -2.26 10.64
N ASN A 61 -7.24 -1.09 10.25
CA ASN A 61 -8.47 -0.96 9.48
C ASN A 61 -8.40 0.24 8.51
N CYS A 62 -8.12 -0.07 7.25
CA CYS A 62 -7.94 0.93 6.21
C CYS A 62 -9.24 1.57 5.70
N TYR A 63 -10.40 1.09 6.14
CA TYR A 63 -11.70 1.71 5.83
C TYR A 63 -12.10 2.81 6.82
N ILE A 64 -11.37 2.96 7.94
CA ILE A 64 -11.58 4.09 8.85
C ILE A 64 -10.91 5.32 8.24
N THR A 65 -11.72 6.31 7.86
CA THR A 65 -11.26 7.57 7.25
C THR A 65 -12.15 8.73 7.68
N SER A 66 -11.65 9.95 7.54
CA SER A 66 -12.43 11.18 7.76
C SER A 66 -13.22 11.63 6.53
N LEU A 67 -13.17 10.86 5.43
CA LEU A 67 -13.83 11.15 4.17
C LEU A 67 -15.22 10.48 4.10
N ASP A 68 -16.08 10.97 3.21
CA ASP A 68 -17.40 10.39 2.97
C ASP A 68 -17.29 9.01 2.29
N SER A 69 -18.20 8.10 2.67
CA SER A 69 -18.30 6.77 2.06
C SER A 69 -18.65 6.88 0.56
N PRO A 70 -18.05 6.08 -0.34
CA PRO A 70 -17.22 4.89 -0.08
C PRO A 70 -15.69 5.10 -0.14
N ALA A 71 -15.15 6.01 0.67
CA ALA A 71 -13.71 6.25 0.77
C ALA A 71 -12.98 5.35 1.81
N THR A 72 -11.66 5.29 1.66
CA THR A 72 -10.71 4.62 2.54
C THR A 72 -9.69 5.62 3.09
N GLN A 73 -8.84 5.18 4.03
CA GLN A 73 -7.73 5.98 4.54
C GLN A 73 -6.74 6.34 3.41
N LEU A 74 -6.63 5.50 2.38
CA LEU A 74 -5.70 5.72 1.26
C LEU A 74 -6.08 6.93 0.43
N ASP A 75 -7.37 7.23 0.27
CA ASP A 75 -7.85 8.35 -0.54
C ASP A 75 -7.37 9.70 -0.01
N THR A 76 -7.07 9.77 1.30
CA THR A 76 -6.46 10.97 1.91
C THR A 76 -5.09 11.31 1.32
N THR A 77 -4.38 10.32 0.75
CA THR A 77 -3.05 10.53 0.14
C THR A 77 -3.11 11.34 -1.15
N LYS A 78 -4.30 11.53 -1.74
CA LYS A 78 -4.49 12.37 -2.93
C LYS A 78 -4.00 13.80 -2.75
N VAL A 79 -4.10 14.34 -1.53
CA VAL A 79 -3.60 15.68 -1.19
C VAL A 79 -2.10 15.85 -1.43
N LEU A 80 -1.34 14.74 -1.39
CA LEU A 80 0.09 14.74 -1.66
C LEU A 80 0.41 14.85 -3.16
N PHE A 81 -0.57 14.69 -4.05
CA PHE A 81 -0.40 14.66 -5.51
C PHE A 81 -1.50 15.46 -6.21
N PRO A 82 -1.56 16.80 -5.99
CA PRO A 82 -2.68 17.62 -6.45
C PRO A 82 -2.80 17.71 -7.97
N SER A 83 -1.69 17.63 -8.71
CA SER A 83 -1.66 17.75 -10.18
C SER A 83 -1.79 16.44 -10.94
N VAL A 84 -1.95 15.31 -10.24
CA VAL A 84 -2.15 14.00 -10.89
C VAL A 84 -3.61 13.85 -11.32
N ASN A 85 -3.86 13.61 -12.60
CA ASN A 85 -5.23 13.38 -13.09
C ASN A 85 -5.70 11.93 -12.86
N ASN A 86 -4.83 10.94 -13.10
CA ASN A 86 -5.13 9.53 -12.87
C ASN A 86 -4.54 9.08 -11.52
N PHE A 87 -5.35 9.16 -10.47
CA PHE A 87 -4.97 8.76 -9.11
C PHE A 87 -5.94 7.67 -8.63
N GLN A 88 -5.39 6.52 -8.27
CA GLN A 88 -6.17 5.37 -7.84
C GLN A 88 -5.66 4.84 -6.51
N THR A 89 -6.58 4.32 -5.71
CA THR A 89 -6.31 3.67 -4.42
C THR A 89 -6.91 2.28 -4.44
N VAL A 90 -6.21 1.33 -3.85
CA VAL A 90 -6.66 -0.06 -3.78
C VAL A 90 -6.34 -0.60 -2.39
N VAL A 91 -7.37 -1.14 -1.74
CA VAL A 91 -7.23 -1.92 -0.52
C VAL A 91 -7.39 -3.39 -0.87
N ILE A 92 -6.41 -4.20 -0.49
CA ILE A 92 -6.44 -5.66 -0.65
C ILE A 92 -7.00 -6.24 0.64
N ASN A 93 -8.16 -6.90 0.53
CA ASN A 93 -8.83 -7.51 1.68
C ASN A 93 -7.93 -8.57 2.33
N ASP A 94 -8.21 -8.90 3.59
CA ASP A 94 -7.57 -10.05 4.27
C ASP A 94 -6.03 -9.95 4.38
N THR A 95 -5.49 -8.74 4.24
CA THR A 95 -4.05 -8.49 4.05
C THR A 95 -3.54 -7.44 5.02
N ALA A 96 -2.40 -7.68 5.68
CA ALA A 96 -1.71 -6.67 6.48
C ALA A 96 -0.56 -6.01 5.71
N HIS A 97 0.28 -5.24 6.42
CA HIS A 97 1.33 -4.41 5.83
C HIS A 97 2.34 -5.19 4.94
N GLY A 98 2.67 -6.43 5.30
CA GLY A 98 3.55 -7.30 4.53
C GLY A 98 2.84 -7.99 3.38
N ILE A 99 2.30 -7.23 2.41
CA ILE A 99 1.46 -7.75 1.30
C ILE A 99 2.10 -8.97 0.62
N ASN A 100 3.40 -8.89 0.29
CA ASN A 100 4.13 -9.96 -0.40
C ASN A 100 4.21 -11.28 0.39
N PHE A 101 3.95 -11.26 1.69
CA PHE A 101 3.95 -12.45 2.56
C PHE A 101 2.53 -13.01 2.81
N HIS A 102 1.49 -12.41 2.24
CA HIS A 102 0.12 -12.91 2.32
C HIS A 102 -0.25 -13.74 1.09
N ARG A 103 -1.24 -14.62 1.24
CA ARG A 103 -1.77 -15.42 0.11
C ARG A 103 -2.43 -14.56 -0.98
N THR A 104 -2.86 -13.36 -0.60
CA THR A 104 -3.47 -12.32 -1.45
C THR A 104 -2.44 -11.51 -2.25
N ALA A 105 -1.14 -11.77 -2.12
CA ALA A 105 -0.10 -11.06 -2.89
C ALA A 105 -0.37 -11.09 -4.41
N LYS A 106 -0.88 -12.21 -4.93
CA LYS A 106 -1.28 -12.35 -6.34
C LYS A 106 -2.33 -11.32 -6.75
N GLU A 107 -3.36 -11.10 -5.92
CA GLU A 107 -4.37 -10.08 -6.20
C GLU A 107 -3.73 -8.69 -6.24
N ALA A 108 -2.86 -8.37 -5.27
CA ALA A 108 -2.17 -7.07 -5.27
C ALA A 108 -1.37 -6.82 -6.56
N TYR A 109 -0.67 -7.85 -7.06
CA TYR A 109 0.04 -7.76 -8.34
C TYR A 109 -0.91 -7.65 -9.54
N GLU A 110 -2.02 -8.38 -9.56
CA GLU A 110 -3.06 -8.25 -10.60
C GLU A 110 -3.57 -6.81 -10.68
N ARG A 111 -3.87 -6.16 -9.55
CA ARG A 111 -4.30 -4.75 -9.53
C ARG A 111 -3.24 -3.79 -10.05
N ILE A 112 -1.97 -4.06 -9.75
CA ILE A 112 -0.84 -3.27 -10.27
C ILE A 112 -0.74 -3.44 -11.78
N PHE A 113 -0.83 -4.67 -12.29
CA PHE A 113 -0.78 -4.92 -13.74
C PHE A 113 -1.98 -4.32 -14.47
N GLU A 114 -3.20 -4.48 -13.96
CA GLU A 114 -4.40 -3.84 -14.50
C GLU A 114 -4.25 -2.32 -14.61
N PHE A 115 -3.66 -1.68 -13.60
CA PHE A 115 -3.38 -0.25 -13.63
C PHE A 115 -2.36 0.12 -14.71
N VAL A 116 -1.26 -0.63 -14.83
CA VAL A 116 -0.21 -0.40 -15.84
C VAL A 116 -0.73 -0.66 -17.26
N ASP A 117 -1.52 -1.70 -17.45
CA ASP A 117 -2.13 -2.06 -18.73
C ASP A 117 -3.15 -1.01 -19.18
N ALA A 118 -3.96 -0.49 -18.26
CA ALA A 118 -4.90 0.59 -18.53
C ALA A 118 -4.20 1.91 -18.94
N LEU A 119 -2.92 2.08 -18.62
CA LEU A 119 -2.09 3.19 -19.08
C LEU A 119 -1.43 2.92 -20.45
N GLY A 120 -1.58 1.73 -21.02
CA GLY A 120 -0.89 1.32 -22.24
C GLY A 120 0.62 1.10 -22.05
N LEU A 121 1.05 0.86 -20.80
CA LEU A 121 2.45 0.62 -20.43
C LEU A 121 2.76 -0.87 -20.23
N GLY A 122 1.75 -1.73 -20.31
CA GLY A 122 1.87 -3.17 -20.28
C GLY A 122 2.60 -3.72 -21.50
N ILE A 123 3.33 -4.83 -21.30
CA ILE A 123 3.87 -5.62 -22.41
C ILE A 123 2.71 -6.51 -22.88
N SER A 124 2.19 -6.23 -24.07
CA SER A 124 1.24 -7.15 -24.72
C SER A 124 1.95 -8.48 -24.98
N GLU A 125 1.39 -9.58 -24.50
CA GLU A 125 1.65 -10.91 -25.06
C GLU A 125 0.92 -11.07 -26.40
#